data_AF-A0A8J3PS66-F1
#
_entry.id   AF-A0A8J3PS66-F1
#
_cell.length_a   1.000
_cell.length_b   1.000
_cell.length_c   1.000
_cell.angle_alpha   90.00
_cell.angle_beta   90.00
_cell.angle_gamma   90.00
#
_symmetry.space_group_name_H-M   'P 1'
#
loop_
_entity.id
_entity.type
_entity.pdbx_description
1 polymer ?
#
loop_
_entity_poly.entity_id
_entity_poly.type
_entity_poly.pdbx_seq_one_letter_code
_entity_poly.pdbx_strand_id
1 'polypeptide(L)'
;MPAPDVAALLAELERAEPDTADAARVAVEWLTGGEALETISQLDVCEFLWYTLPIKVSGDRPTIARALGELLRLGGLGRYAALCDSPVTAEILRVYARDGEEAGAAAYHQALEETGVLPPNVAELSWSSIMGPEELGAHLACAAALELAIVSGDPVDRGTLTTRWLTSPRSELGGDCWLHRVHGERLNRWVLGRGSARRELAQPFEVRLHAPVAAPSGTCFEPLRWLLALAVNGVPLTERSNLTRALVLDAVDRFGWDAMSTRSVRSEADVPALTTLKEIAVHELGALSRTGRRLELTPVGRALLDDPVALWTEAAPTLLLPARGEHDFEVSIRESALMLLVDNGPLPYRELSERVADVVNGEGWRTAEGGQVAPPDLAAPLGELQRRLDALALRADCSWDAPWRLTGAGRSAALAALRARALRPRQYAGMG
;
A
#
# COMPACT_ATOMS: atom_id res chain seq x y z
N MET A 1 2.88 18.98 37.53
CA MET A 1 1.71 18.63 38.38
C MET A 1 1.65 17.11 38.43
N PRO A 2 1.22 16.48 39.53
CA PRO A 2 0.98 15.03 39.53
C PRO A 2 -0.10 14.69 38.50
N ALA A 3 0.00 13.51 37.89
CA ALA A 3 -0.98 12.98 36.94
C ALA A 3 -2.40 13.05 37.53
N PRO A 4 -3.42 13.45 36.75
CA PRO A 4 -4.80 13.40 37.20
C PRO A 4 -5.21 11.95 37.50
N ASP A 5 -5.54 11.66 38.76
CA ASP A 5 -6.06 10.36 39.19
C ASP A 5 -7.55 10.24 38.82
N VAL A 6 -7.85 9.33 37.88
CA VAL A 6 -9.20 9.05 37.39
C VAL A 6 -10.17 8.74 38.53
N ALA A 7 -9.74 7.97 39.53
CA ALA A 7 -10.61 7.58 40.63
C ALA A 7 -10.97 8.79 41.51
N ALA A 8 -10.00 9.68 41.76
CA ALA A 8 -10.22 10.91 42.50
C ALA A 8 -11.15 11.87 41.74
N LEU A 9 -10.95 12.01 40.42
CA LEU A 9 -11.79 12.85 39.57
C LEU A 9 -13.23 12.33 39.49
N LEU A 10 -13.43 11.02 39.35
CA LEU A 10 -14.76 10.41 39.36
C LEU A 10 -15.46 10.61 40.71
N ALA A 11 -14.73 10.47 41.83
CA ALA A 11 -15.29 10.72 43.16
C ALA A 11 -15.62 12.22 43.39
N GLU A 12 -14.92 13.12 42.71
CA GLU A 12 -15.27 14.55 42.69
C GLU A 12 -16.51 14.83 41.86
N LEU A 13 -16.59 14.25 40.66
CA LEU A 13 -17.74 14.36 39.78
C LEU A 13 -19.00 13.77 40.44
N GLU A 14 -18.90 12.62 41.11
CA GLU A 14 -20.01 11.99 41.84
C GLU A 14 -20.52 12.86 43.00
N ARG A 15 -19.64 13.63 43.64
CA ARG A 15 -20.04 14.59 44.68
C ARG A 15 -20.75 15.83 44.11
N ALA A 16 -20.37 16.27 42.92
CA ALA A 16 -20.91 17.47 42.29
C ALA A 16 -22.18 17.20 41.46
N GLU A 17 -22.14 16.13 40.66
CA GLU A 17 -23.18 15.72 39.70
C GLU A 17 -23.32 14.19 39.68
N PRO A 18 -24.09 13.60 40.61
CA PRO A 18 -24.24 12.15 40.74
C PRO A 18 -24.72 11.46 39.47
N ASP A 19 -25.66 12.08 38.74
CA ASP A 19 -26.26 11.52 37.52
C ASP A 19 -25.26 11.47 36.34
N THR A 20 -24.20 12.27 36.38
CA THR A 20 -23.18 12.38 35.32
C THR A 20 -22.04 11.37 35.53
N ALA A 21 -21.77 10.96 36.77
CA ALA A 21 -20.60 10.17 37.14
C ALA A 21 -20.57 8.77 36.51
N ASP A 22 -21.72 8.09 36.41
CA ASP A 22 -21.79 6.76 35.80
C ASP A 22 -21.48 6.80 34.30
N ALA A 23 -22.02 7.80 33.59
CA ALA A 23 -21.75 8.01 32.17
C ALA A 23 -20.27 8.36 31.91
N ALA A 24 -19.67 9.19 32.77
CA ALA A 24 -18.24 9.51 32.70
C ALA A 24 -17.35 8.29 32.96
N ARG A 25 -17.73 7.43 33.91
CA ARG A 25 -17.02 6.19 34.23
C ARG A 25 -16.97 5.24 33.04
N VAL A 26 -18.11 5.02 32.38
CA VAL A 26 -18.17 4.20 31.16
C VAL A 26 -17.29 4.81 30.07
N ALA A 27 -17.37 6.12 29.85
CA ALA A 27 -16.58 6.77 28.81
C ALA A 27 -15.07 6.65 29.04
N VAL A 28 -14.59 6.95 30.25
CA VAL A 28 -13.16 6.94 30.55
C VAL A 28 -12.57 5.53 30.55
N GLU A 29 -13.35 4.51 30.96
CA GLU A 29 -12.94 3.11 30.88
C GLU A 29 -12.69 2.68 29.43
N TRP A 30 -13.62 3.02 28.52
CA TRP A 30 -13.46 2.75 27.08
C TRP A 30 -12.32 3.54 26.44
N LEU A 31 -12.13 4.80 26.84
CA LEU A 31 -11.10 5.67 26.27
C LEU A 31 -9.68 5.26 26.69
N THR A 32 -9.49 4.92 27.97
CA THR A 32 -8.15 4.70 28.53
C THR A 32 -7.75 3.23 28.61
N GLY A 33 -8.72 2.31 28.61
CA GLY A 33 -8.45 0.89 28.88
C GLY A 33 -7.80 0.65 30.26
N GLY A 34 -7.96 1.59 31.20
CA GLY A 34 -7.33 1.55 32.52
C GLY A 34 -5.95 2.24 32.60
N GLU A 35 -5.45 2.82 31.51
CA GLU A 35 -4.25 3.66 31.54
C GLU A 35 -4.52 5.04 32.15
N ALA A 36 -3.45 5.77 32.44
CA ALA A 36 -3.54 7.10 33.04
C ALA A 36 -4.08 8.13 32.03
N LEU A 37 -4.90 9.09 32.50
CA LEU A 37 -5.45 10.16 31.66
C LEU A 37 -4.39 11.02 30.95
N GLU A 38 -3.15 11.03 31.44
CA GLU A 38 -2.05 11.77 30.80
C GLU A 38 -1.51 11.11 29.53
N THR A 39 -1.86 9.84 29.25
CA THR A 39 -1.42 9.13 28.05
C THR A 39 -2.35 9.34 26.86
N ILE A 40 -3.55 9.90 27.07
CA ILE A 40 -4.52 10.10 25.99
C ILE A 40 -4.10 11.25 25.07
N SER A 41 -4.36 11.07 23.79
CA SER A 41 -4.17 12.06 22.73
C SER A 41 -5.52 12.58 22.20
N GLN A 42 -5.49 13.61 21.36
CA GLN A 42 -6.67 14.02 20.61
C GLN A 42 -7.20 12.91 19.73
N LEU A 43 -6.32 12.12 19.12
CA LEU A 43 -6.72 11.02 18.26
C LEU A 43 -7.57 10.02 19.05
N ASP A 44 -7.15 9.64 20.25
CA ASP A 44 -7.89 8.71 21.13
C ASP A 44 -9.27 9.27 21.50
N VAL A 45 -9.34 10.56 21.83
CA VAL A 45 -10.61 11.23 22.19
C VAL A 45 -11.56 11.28 20.99
N CYS A 46 -11.04 11.62 19.81
CA CYS A 46 -11.83 11.62 18.57
C CYS A 46 -12.29 10.21 18.18
N GLU A 47 -11.42 9.20 18.22
CA GLU A 47 -11.78 7.80 17.95
C GLU A 47 -12.84 7.29 18.94
N PHE A 48 -12.72 7.66 20.22
CA PHE A 48 -13.74 7.33 21.20
C PHE A 48 -15.07 8.02 20.87
N LEU A 49 -15.10 9.34 20.76
CA LEU A 49 -16.32 10.13 20.59
C LEU A 49 -17.04 9.84 19.28
N TRP A 50 -16.28 9.68 18.19
CA TRP A 50 -16.82 9.68 16.83
C TRP A 50 -16.96 8.30 16.22
N TYR A 51 -16.33 7.26 16.78
CA TYR A 51 -16.44 5.88 16.30
C TYR A 51 -16.86 4.89 17.39
N THR A 52 -16.13 4.81 18.50
CA THR A 52 -16.40 3.79 19.54
C THR A 52 -17.72 4.05 20.27
N LEU A 53 -17.98 5.29 20.69
CA LEU A 53 -19.19 5.70 21.39
C LEU A 53 -20.47 5.41 20.57
N PRO A 54 -20.60 5.81 19.30
CA PRO A 54 -21.82 5.54 18.55
C PRO A 54 -22.07 4.05 18.25
N ILE A 55 -21.01 3.26 18.05
CA ILE A 55 -21.08 1.87 17.56
C ILE A 55 -21.09 0.85 18.70
N LYS A 56 -20.21 1.00 19.69
CA LYS A 56 -19.92 -0.03 20.70
C LYS A 56 -20.54 0.26 22.07
N VAL A 57 -20.78 1.53 22.39
CA VAL A 57 -21.28 1.93 23.70
C VAL A 57 -22.80 2.10 23.66
N SER A 58 -23.49 1.43 24.59
CA SER A 58 -24.93 1.55 24.75
C SER A 58 -25.28 2.75 25.63
N GLY A 59 -26.44 3.38 25.38
CA GLY A 59 -26.96 4.49 26.19
C GLY A 59 -27.14 5.79 25.41
N ASP A 60 -27.36 6.88 26.14
CA ASP A 60 -27.53 8.22 25.58
C ASP A 60 -26.18 8.84 25.23
N ARG A 61 -25.76 8.68 23.96
CA ARG A 61 -24.43 9.05 23.47
C ARG A 61 -24.10 10.54 23.71
N PRO A 62 -24.97 11.53 23.42
CA PRO A 62 -24.73 12.93 23.80
C PRO A 62 -24.46 13.14 25.29
N THR A 63 -25.15 12.43 26.18
CA THR A 63 -24.94 12.56 27.62
C THR A 63 -23.62 11.93 28.06
N ILE A 64 -23.24 10.79 27.49
CA ILE A 64 -21.93 10.15 27.74
C ILE A 64 -20.79 11.06 27.26
N ALA A 65 -20.91 11.66 26.06
CA ALA A 65 -19.91 12.60 25.55
C ALA A 65 -19.74 13.81 26.49
N ARG A 66 -20.84 14.44 26.90
CA ARG A 66 -20.82 15.58 27.84
C ARG A 66 -20.20 15.22 29.19
N ALA A 67 -20.57 14.06 29.73
CA ALA A 67 -20.03 13.55 30.99
C ALA A 67 -18.51 13.34 30.93
N LEU A 68 -18.00 12.81 29.82
CA LEU A 68 -16.56 12.74 29.56
C LEU A 68 -15.93 14.14 29.51
N GLY A 69 -16.60 15.11 28.87
CA GLY A 69 -16.16 16.50 28.82
C GLY A 69 -15.97 17.12 30.20
N GLU A 70 -16.93 16.93 31.11
CA GLU A 70 -16.84 17.39 32.51
C GLU A 70 -15.65 16.75 33.24
N LEU A 71 -15.48 15.43 33.11
CA LEU A 71 -14.36 14.71 33.74
C LEU A 71 -13.00 15.23 33.25
N LEU A 72 -12.85 15.39 31.94
CA LEU A 72 -11.63 15.91 31.33
C LEU A 72 -11.34 17.35 31.77
N ARG A 73 -12.38 18.17 31.94
CA ARG A 73 -12.25 19.55 32.43
C ARG A 73 -11.76 19.58 33.88
N LEU A 74 -12.30 18.73 34.75
CA LEU A 74 -11.81 18.57 36.12
C LEU A 74 -10.34 18.11 36.16
N GLY A 75 -9.96 17.23 35.23
CA GLY A 75 -8.57 16.79 35.05
C GLY A 75 -7.62 17.81 34.42
N GLY A 76 -8.09 19.03 34.09
CA GLY A 76 -7.28 20.07 33.46
C GLY A 76 -7.06 19.87 31.96
N LEU A 77 -7.74 18.92 31.32
CA LEU A 77 -7.62 18.56 29.92
C LEU A 77 -8.64 19.32 29.05
N GLY A 78 -8.69 20.65 29.22
CA GLY A 78 -9.72 21.51 28.63
C GLY A 78 -9.81 21.44 27.10
N ARG A 79 -8.69 21.18 26.41
CA ARG A 79 -8.65 20.99 24.95
C ARG A 79 -9.43 19.74 24.51
N TYR A 80 -9.31 18.65 25.26
CA TYR A 80 -10.04 17.41 24.99
C TYR A 80 -11.50 17.52 25.41
N ALA A 81 -11.78 18.17 26.54
CA ALA A 81 -13.14 18.49 26.96
C ALA A 81 -13.90 19.30 25.90
N ALA A 82 -13.24 20.24 25.21
CA ALA A 82 -13.85 21.02 24.14
C ALA A 82 -14.29 20.18 22.94
N LEU A 83 -13.64 19.03 22.68
CA LEU A 83 -14.08 18.09 21.62
C LEU A 83 -15.40 17.42 21.99
N CYS A 84 -15.57 17.05 23.26
CA CYS A 84 -16.80 16.42 23.78
C CYS A 84 -18.04 17.27 23.54
N ASP A 85 -17.92 18.58 23.77
CA ASP A 85 -19.02 19.55 23.65
C ASP A 85 -19.07 20.24 22.26
N SER A 86 -18.24 19.79 21.31
CA SER A 86 -18.13 20.46 20.01
C SER A 86 -19.37 20.24 19.11
N PRO A 87 -19.72 21.22 18.26
CA PRO A 87 -20.75 21.04 17.25
C PRO A 87 -20.48 19.85 16.30
N VAL A 88 -19.21 19.56 16.04
CA VAL A 88 -18.76 18.44 15.20
C VAL A 88 -19.13 17.11 15.84
N THR A 89 -18.84 16.91 17.13
CA THR A 89 -19.25 15.71 17.87
C THR A 89 -20.76 15.53 17.87
N ALA A 90 -21.51 16.60 18.12
CA ALA A 90 -22.97 16.56 18.09
C ALA A 90 -23.53 16.24 16.69
N GLU A 91 -22.87 16.69 15.63
CA GLU A 91 -23.20 16.36 14.24
C GLU A 91 -23.00 14.88 13.95
N ILE A 92 -21.79 14.36 14.19
CA ILE A 92 -21.44 12.97 13.90
C ILE A 92 -22.36 12.00 14.64
N LEU A 93 -22.58 12.20 15.94
CA LEU A 93 -23.48 11.35 16.72
C LEU A 93 -24.91 11.37 16.18
N ARG A 94 -25.36 12.49 15.61
CA ARG A 94 -26.69 12.63 15.00
C ARG A 94 -26.76 11.96 13.64
N VAL A 95 -25.71 12.04 12.82
CA VAL A 95 -25.61 11.32 11.54
C VAL A 95 -25.69 9.82 11.79
N TYR A 96 -24.93 9.28 12.76
CA TYR A 96 -25.06 7.88 13.17
C TYR A 96 -26.50 7.49 13.55
N ALA A 97 -27.19 8.37 14.29
CA ALA A 97 -28.54 8.10 14.75
C ALA A 97 -29.62 8.22 13.66
N ARG A 98 -29.40 9.04 12.62
CA ARG A 98 -30.41 9.31 11.57
C ARG A 98 -30.16 8.56 10.28
N ASP A 99 -28.91 8.53 9.85
CA ASP A 99 -28.51 8.13 8.50
C ASP A 99 -27.75 6.79 8.52
N GLY A 100 -27.43 6.27 9.71
CA GLY A 100 -26.84 4.95 9.92
C GLY A 100 -25.31 4.95 10.01
N GLU A 101 -24.75 3.75 10.21
CA GLU A 101 -23.33 3.56 10.51
C GLU A 101 -22.40 3.99 9.38
N GLU A 102 -22.77 3.76 8.12
CA GLU A 102 -21.95 4.11 6.96
C GLU A 102 -21.80 5.63 6.80
N ALA A 103 -22.93 6.36 6.86
CA ALA A 103 -22.92 7.82 6.83
C ALA A 103 -22.19 8.41 8.04
N GLY A 104 -22.38 7.82 9.23
CA GLY A 104 -21.67 8.21 10.44
C GLY A 104 -20.16 8.02 10.33
N ALA A 105 -19.71 6.88 9.80
CA ALA A 105 -18.30 6.58 9.61
C ALA A 105 -17.65 7.51 8.57
N ALA A 106 -18.37 7.88 7.52
CA ALA A 106 -17.90 8.87 6.54
C ALA A 106 -17.75 10.27 7.16
N ALA A 107 -18.73 10.72 7.95
CA ALA A 107 -18.66 12.00 8.67
C ALA A 107 -17.51 12.02 9.69
N TYR A 108 -17.30 10.90 10.39
CA TYR A 108 -16.16 10.69 11.28
C TYR A 108 -14.82 10.83 10.56
N HIS A 109 -14.61 10.10 9.46
CA HIS A 109 -13.34 10.17 8.71
C HIS A 109 -13.04 11.59 8.21
N GLN A 110 -14.04 12.28 7.67
CA GLN A 110 -13.89 13.67 7.24
C GLN A 110 -13.48 14.59 8.39
N ALA A 111 -14.22 14.54 9.51
CA ALA A 111 -13.92 15.38 10.68
C ALA A 111 -12.53 15.08 11.27
N LEU A 112 -12.11 13.82 11.25
CA LEU A 112 -10.79 13.42 11.73
C LEU A 112 -9.67 13.95 10.83
N GLU A 113 -9.84 13.97 9.51
CA GLU A 113 -8.88 14.62 8.60
C GLU A 113 -8.74 16.13 8.88
N GLU A 114 -9.87 16.80 9.17
CA GLU A 114 -9.94 18.23 9.48
C GLU A 114 -9.23 18.60 10.79
N THR A 115 -9.08 17.66 11.74
CA THR A 115 -8.32 17.91 12.98
C THR A 115 -6.83 18.20 12.73
N GLY A 116 -6.28 17.74 11.61
CA GLY A 116 -4.87 17.82 11.29
C GLY A 116 -3.95 16.86 12.05
N VAL A 117 -4.47 16.10 13.04
CA VAL A 117 -3.64 15.17 13.84
C VAL A 117 -3.40 13.84 13.15
N LEU A 118 -4.15 13.50 12.10
CA LEU A 118 -3.91 12.28 11.33
C LEU A 118 -2.60 12.37 10.53
N PRO A 119 -1.67 11.41 10.67
CA PRO A 119 -0.52 11.31 9.80
C PRO A 119 -0.94 11.08 8.33
N PRO A 120 -0.58 11.97 7.38
CA PRO A 120 -0.80 11.70 5.97
C PRO A 120 0.09 10.55 5.48
N ASN A 121 -0.27 9.96 4.34
CA ASN A 121 0.66 9.12 3.57
C ASN A 121 1.86 9.97 3.10
N VAL A 122 3.03 9.34 3.06
CA VAL A 122 4.27 9.94 2.55
C VAL A 122 4.89 9.03 1.49
N ALA A 123 5.91 9.50 0.78
CA ALA A 123 6.53 8.74 -0.31
C ALA A 123 7.09 7.39 0.16
N GLU A 124 7.61 7.34 1.39
CA GLU A 124 8.21 6.16 1.99
C GLU A 124 7.18 5.17 2.56
N LEU A 125 5.98 5.64 2.91
CA LEU A 125 4.98 4.84 3.60
C LEU A 125 3.56 5.33 3.32
N SER A 126 2.75 4.41 2.80
CA SER A 126 1.28 4.51 2.86
C SER A 126 0.75 3.68 4.02
N TRP A 127 -0.14 4.25 4.82
CA TRP A 127 -0.76 3.61 5.98
C TRP A 127 -1.75 2.52 5.58
N SER A 128 -1.74 1.42 6.31
CA SER A 128 -2.69 0.32 6.20
C SER A 128 -4.03 0.71 6.83
N SER A 129 -5.14 0.25 6.27
CA SER A 129 -6.43 0.26 6.98
C SER A 129 -6.47 -0.80 8.09
N ILE A 130 -5.58 -1.79 8.05
CA ILE A 130 -5.40 -2.82 9.09
C ILE A 130 -3.93 -2.85 9.50
N MET A 131 -3.59 -2.04 10.49
CA MET A 131 -2.24 -1.93 11.04
C MET A 131 -1.92 -3.10 11.98
N GLY A 132 -0.68 -3.57 11.97
CA GLY A 132 -0.17 -4.38 13.09
C GLY A 132 0.43 -3.50 14.18
N PRO A 133 0.93 -4.09 15.28
CA PRO A 133 1.42 -3.35 16.44
C PRO A 133 2.49 -2.30 16.12
N GLU A 134 3.46 -2.61 15.25
CA GLU A 134 4.54 -1.67 14.92
C GLU A 134 4.02 -0.50 14.06
N GLU A 135 3.13 -0.79 13.12
CA GLU A 135 2.51 0.23 12.27
C GLU A 135 1.56 1.14 13.06
N LEU A 136 0.76 0.56 13.96
CA LEU A 136 -0.10 1.32 14.86
C LEU A 136 0.73 2.20 15.79
N GLY A 137 1.81 1.67 16.39
CA GLY A 137 2.72 2.44 17.23
C GLY A 137 3.34 3.63 16.48
N ALA A 138 3.78 3.42 15.24
CA ALA A 138 4.30 4.49 14.38
C ALA A 138 3.22 5.54 14.05
N HIS A 139 2.00 5.11 13.76
CA HIS A 139 0.87 6.00 13.46
C HIS A 139 0.52 6.89 14.66
N LEU A 140 0.36 6.30 15.85
CA LEU A 140 0.10 7.03 17.09
C LEU A 140 1.23 8.00 17.44
N ALA A 141 2.49 7.58 17.28
CA ALA A 141 3.64 8.44 17.53
C ALA A 141 3.70 9.65 16.57
N CYS A 142 3.33 9.47 15.30
CA CYS A 142 3.23 10.57 14.35
C CYS A 142 2.03 11.48 14.67
N ALA A 143 0.91 10.92 15.10
CA ALA A 143 -0.27 11.68 15.48
C ALA A 143 -0.01 12.59 16.70
N ALA A 144 0.62 12.04 17.75
CA ALA A 144 1.00 12.79 18.94
C ALA A 144 1.98 13.94 18.60
N ALA A 145 2.89 13.72 17.66
CA ALA A 145 3.79 14.75 17.18
C ALA A 145 3.09 15.88 16.40
N LEU A 146 2.15 15.53 15.53
CA LEU A 146 1.34 16.50 14.80
C LEU A 146 0.49 17.33 15.78
N GLU A 147 -0.10 16.67 16.77
CA GLU A 147 -0.84 17.33 17.84
C GLU A 147 0.04 18.31 18.62
N LEU A 148 1.24 17.91 19.03
CA LEU A 148 2.17 18.79 19.73
C LEU A 148 2.52 20.03 18.92
N ALA A 149 2.75 19.88 17.61
CA ALA A 149 3.03 21.01 16.74
C ALA A 149 1.84 21.97 16.62
N ILE A 150 0.62 21.43 16.51
CA ILE A 150 -0.63 22.21 16.50
C ILE A 150 -0.79 22.99 17.81
N VAL A 151 -0.58 22.32 18.95
CA VAL A 151 -0.71 22.95 20.28
C VAL A 151 0.36 24.03 20.49
N SER A 152 1.56 23.83 19.97
CA SER A 152 2.66 24.79 20.07
C SER A 152 2.50 25.98 19.11
N GLY A 153 1.60 25.89 18.13
CA GLY A 153 1.42 26.90 17.08
C GLY A 153 2.56 26.91 16.06
N ASP A 154 3.33 25.82 15.97
CA ASP A 154 4.46 25.71 15.06
C ASP A 154 3.94 25.50 13.63
N PRO A 155 4.30 26.36 12.66
CA PRO A 155 3.91 26.16 11.27
C PRO A 155 4.73 25.01 10.69
N VAL A 156 4.16 23.81 10.65
CA VAL A 156 4.79 22.61 10.11
C VAL A 156 3.96 22.03 8.96
N ASP A 157 4.65 21.62 7.90
CA ASP A 157 4.05 20.77 6.88
C ASP A 157 3.85 19.35 7.44
N ARG A 158 2.61 18.85 7.37
CA ARG A 158 2.23 17.55 7.95
C ARG A 158 3.02 16.40 7.33
N GLY A 159 3.20 16.42 5.99
CA GLY A 159 3.95 15.40 5.27
C GLY A 159 5.42 15.37 5.68
N THR A 160 6.04 16.55 5.78
CA THR A 160 7.42 16.71 6.23
C THR A 160 7.61 16.24 7.67
N LEU A 161 6.68 16.59 8.58
CA LEU A 161 6.77 16.15 9.97
C LEU A 161 6.61 14.63 10.11
N THR A 162 5.64 14.03 9.41
CA THR A 162 5.45 12.57 9.38
C THR A 162 6.69 11.87 8.83
N THR A 163 7.22 12.34 7.70
CA THR A 163 8.45 11.79 7.09
C THR A 163 9.61 11.82 8.07
N ARG A 164 9.83 12.95 8.73
CA ARG A 164 10.88 13.10 9.74
C ARG A 164 10.68 12.13 10.89
N TRP A 165 9.46 12.00 11.43
CA TRP A 165 9.21 11.11 12.57
C TRP A 165 9.32 9.63 12.24
N LEU A 166 9.00 9.26 11.00
CA LEU A 166 9.15 7.89 10.50
C LEU A 166 10.62 7.51 10.30
N THR A 167 11.44 8.44 9.80
CA THR A 167 12.82 8.15 9.36
C THR A 167 13.89 8.45 10.41
N SER A 168 13.59 9.27 11.41
CA SER A 168 14.58 9.63 12.45
C SER A 168 14.89 8.45 13.39
N PRO A 169 16.18 8.18 13.67
CA PRO A 169 16.58 7.23 14.70
C PRO A 169 16.05 7.59 16.08
N ARG A 170 15.64 6.59 16.86
CA ARG A 170 15.00 6.75 18.17
C ARG A 170 15.65 5.85 19.21
N SER A 171 15.99 6.43 20.36
CA SER A 171 16.63 5.71 21.48
C SER A 171 15.73 4.62 22.06
N GLU A 172 14.44 4.89 22.17
CA GLU A 172 13.40 3.99 22.66
C GLU A 172 13.19 2.78 21.72
N LEU A 173 13.61 2.89 20.47
CA LEU A 173 13.63 1.81 19.48
C LEU A 173 15.02 1.18 19.32
N GLY A 174 15.94 1.40 20.27
CA GLY A 174 17.31 0.87 20.21
C GLY A 174 18.18 1.50 19.12
N GLY A 175 17.87 2.72 18.69
CA GLY A 175 18.56 3.43 17.61
C GLY A 175 17.97 3.19 16.21
N ASP A 176 16.90 2.40 16.10
CA ASP A 176 16.16 2.21 14.85
C ASP A 176 15.15 3.36 14.61
N CYS A 177 14.45 3.34 13.47
CA CYS A 177 13.37 4.28 13.16
C CYS A 177 12.04 3.55 12.93
N TRP A 178 10.92 4.28 13.08
CA TRP A 178 9.59 3.70 12.91
C TRP A 178 9.39 3.09 11.52
N LEU A 179 9.91 3.73 10.46
CA LEU A 179 9.78 3.22 9.10
C LEU A 179 10.34 1.80 8.96
N HIS A 180 11.52 1.53 9.55
CA HIS A 180 12.10 0.19 9.54
C HIS A 180 11.30 -0.81 10.35
N ARG A 181 10.75 -0.41 11.50
CA ARG A 181 9.85 -1.26 12.31
C ARG A 181 8.60 -1.67 11.52
N VAL A 182 7.95 -0.72 10.86
CA VAL A 182 6.78 -0.99 10.01
C VAL A 182 7.16 -1.89 8.84
N HIS A 183 8.27 -1.61 8.14
CA HIS A 183 8.73 -2.45 7.04
C HIS A 183 9.07 -3.87 7.49
N GLY A 184 9.74 -4.03 8.63
CA GLY A 184 10.06 -5.33 9.22
C GLY A 184 8.81 -6.13 9.56
N GLU A 185 7.80 -5.48 10.16
CA GLU A 185 6.52 -6.13 10.47
C GLU A 185 5.79 -6.59 9.20
N ARG A 186 5.67 -5.72 8.20
CA ARG A 186 5.00 -6.04 6.93
C ARG A 186 5.71 -7.18 6.20
N LEU A 187 7.05 -7.13 6.15
CA LEU A 187 7.86 -8.17 5.53
C LEU A 187 7.75 -9.52 6.25
N ASN A 188 7.88 -9.54 7.58
CA ASN A 188 7.73 -10.76 8.37
C ASN A 188 6.35 -11.38 8.13
N ARG A 189 5.28 -10.57 8.14
CA ARG A 189 3.93 -11.06 7.85
C ARG A 189 3.78 -11.60 6.43
N TRP A 190 4.37 -10.95 5.42
CA TRP A 190 4.39 -11.45 4.04
C TRP A 190 5.14 -12.78 3.91
N VAL A 191 6.25 -12.96 4.63
CA VAL A 191 7.00 -14.22 4.68
C VAL A 191 6.18 -15.34 5.35
N LEU A 192 5.53 -15.04 6.47
CA LEU A 192 4.75 -16.03 7.22
C LEU A 192 3.58 -16.60 6.43
N GLY A 193 2.99 -15.79 5.53
CA GLY A 193 2.04 -16.19 4.48
C GLY A 193 0.89 -17.11 4.94
N ARG A 194 0.16 -17.69 3.99
CA ARG A 194 -0.75 -18.82 4.24
C ARG A 194 -0.12 -20.09 3.68
N GLY A 195 -0.17 -21.20 4.40
CA GLY A 195 0.36 -22.49 3.92
C GLY A 195 1.87 -22.67 4.10
N SER A 196 2.31 -23.91 4.34
CA SER A 196 3.72 -24.25 4.56
C SER A 196 4.57 -24.06 3.31
N ALA A 197 4.09 -24.49 2.14
CA ALA A 197 4.83 -24.38 0.87
C ALA A 197 5.18 -22.91 0.52
N ARG A 198 4.21 -21.99 0.72
CA ARG A 198 4.45 -20.55 0.51
C ARG A 198 5.45 -19.97 1.49
N ARG A 199 5.40 -20.40 2.76
CA ARG A 199 6.32 -19.95 3.80
C ARG A 199 7.74 -20.44 3.54
N GLU A 200 7.89 -21.72 3.19
CA GLU A 200 9.18 -22.31 2.81
C GLU A 200 9.78 -21.59 1.60
N LEU A 201 8.96 -21.26 0.60
CA LEU A 201 9.41 -20.52 -0.58
C LEU A 201 9.84 -19.09 -0.25
N ALA A 202 9.15 -18.39 0.65
CA ALA A 202 9.47 -17.00 0.99
C ALA A 202 10.51 -16.80 2.09
N GLN A 203 10.77 -17.81 2.92
CA GLN A 203 11.73 -17.71 4.03
C GLN A 203 13.11 -17.17 3.60
N PRO A 204 13.71 -17.59 2.46
CA PRO A 204 15.00 -17.03 2.02
C PRO A 204 14.97 -15.53 1.71
N PHE A 205 13.79 -14.97 1.46
CA PHE A 205 13.59 -13.57 1.06
C PHE A 205 13.48 -12.60 2.24
N GLU A 206 13.27 -13.09 3.47
CA GLU A 206 13.14 -12.23 4.66
C GLU A 206 14.34 -11.27 4.81
N VAL A 207 15.56 -11.79 4.74
CA VAL A 207 16.78 -10.97 4.86
C VAL A 207 17.03 -10.16 3.58
N ARG A 208 16.76 -10.75 2.42
CA ARG A 208 17.08 -10.15 1.10
C ARG A 208 16.21 -8.96 0.77
N LEU A 209 14.97 -8.95 1.25
CA LEU A 209 14.01 -7.89 1.01
C LEU A 209 13.97 -6.87 2.14
N HIS A 210 14.82 -6.98 3.17
CA HIS A 210 14.83 -6.03 4.29
C HIS A 210 15.28 -4.64 3.86
N ALA A 211 16.31 -4.56 3.00
CA ALA A 211 16.82 -3.32 2.44
C ALA A 211 16.25 -3.04 1.03
N PRO A 212 16.17 -1.77 0.60
CA PRO A 212 15.88 -1.44 -0.79
C PRO A 212 16.80 -2.17 -1.76
N VAL A 213 16.23 -2.69 -2.85
CA VAL A 213 16.99 -3.40 -3.89
C VAL A 213 17.56 -2.37 -4.86
N ALA A 214 18.88 -2.18 -4.79
CA ALA A 214 19.57 -1.22 -5.63
C ALA A 214 19.42 -1.53 -7.13
N ALA A 215 19.36 -0.48 -7.94
CA ALA A 215 19.41 -0.61 -9.38
C ALA A 215 20.73 -1.31 -9.80
N PRO A 216 20.67 -2.28 -10.71
CA PRO A 216 21.86 -2.89 -11.30
C PRO A 216 22.75 -1.84 -11.96
N SER A 217 24.06 -2.09 -11.96
CA SER A 217 25.00 -1.26 -12.73
C SER A 217 24.73 -1.39 -14.23
N GLY A 218 24.58 -0.27 -14.93
CA GLY A 218 24.30 -0.21 -16.36
C GLY A 218 22.87 0.21 -16.69
N THR A 219 22.53 0.21 -17.98
CA THR A 219 21.19 0.57 -18.47
C THR A 219 20.20 -0.58 -18.26
N CYS A 220 19.16 -0.33 -17.46
CA CYS A 220 18.04 -1.25 -17.28
C CYS A 220 16.80 -0.74 -18.03
N PHE A 221 15.83 -1.62 -18.27
CA PHE A 221 14.55 -1.30 -18.90
C PHE A 221 14.69 -0.61 -20.26
N GLU A 222 15.62 -1.09 -21.09
CA GLU A 222 15.94 -0.48 -22.38
C GLU A 222 14.71 -0.27 -23.29
N PRO A 223 13.76 -1.21 -23.40
CA PRO A 223 12.54 -0.96 -24.20
C PRO A 223 11.71 0.21 -23.66
N LEU A 224 11.57 0.33 -22.34
CA LEU A 224 10.84 1.44 -21.72
C LEU A 224 11.56 2.76 -21.97
N ARG A 225 12.87 2.82 -21.75
CA ARG A 225 13.67 4.02 -22.04
C ARG A 225 13.56 4.44 -23.49
N TRP A 226 13.60 3.49 -24.42
CA TRP A 226 13.42 3.73 -25.85
C TRP A 226 12.06 4.36 -26.16
N LEU A 227 10.97 3.79 -25.63
CA LEU A 227 9.63 4.31 -25.87
C LEU A 227 9.45 5.73 -25.28
N LEU A 228 9.96 5.96 -24.07
CA LEU A 228 9.94 7.29 -23.43
C LEU A 228 10.76 8.32 -24.24
N ALA A 229 11.93 7.93 -24.73
CA ALA A 229 12.78 8.80 -25.56
C ALA A 229 12.10 9.17 -26.90
N LEU A 230 11.40 8.23 -27.54
CA LEU A 230 10.61 8.53 -28.75
C LEU A 230 9.47 9.52 -28.44
N ALA A 231 8.83 9.38 -27.28
CA ALA A 231 7.72 10.23 -26.87
C ALA A 231 8.11 11.68 -26.54
N VAL A 232 9.40 11.99 -26.39
CA VAL A 232 9.90 13.38 -26.28
C VAL A 232 9.41 14.23 -27.45
N ASN A 233 9.35 13.65 -28.66
CA ASN A 233 8.89 14.32 -29.88
C ASN A 233 7.45 13.94 -30.26
N GLY A 234 6.77 13.16 -29.42
CA GLY A 234 5.43 12.62 -29.64
C GLY A 234 5.38 11.44 -30.62
N VAL A 235 4.95 10.27 -30.15
CA VAL A 235 4.85 9.05 -30.96
C VAL A 235 3.52 9.00 -31.71
N PRO A 236 3.50 8.86 -33.05
CA PRO A 236 2.26 8.80 -33.81
C PRO A 236 1.48 7.49 -33.59
N LEU A 237 0.15 7.61 -33.48
CA LEU A 237 -0.79 6.49 -33.37
C LEU A 237 -1.67 6.35 -34.62
N THR A 238 -2.06 5.10 -34.88
CA THR A 238 -3.09 4.72 -35.85
C THR A 238 -4.48 5.15 -35.37
N GLU A 239 -5.51 4.99 -36.21
CA GLU A 239 -6.92 5.28 -35.85
C GLU A 239 -7.39 4.45 -34.66
N ARG A 240 -6.88 3.22 -34.55
CA ARG A 240 -7.19 2.31 -33.44
C ARG A 240 -6.35 2.56 -32.20
N SER A 241 -5.65 3.69 -32.13
CA SER A 241 -4.73 4.05 -31.03
C SER A 241 -3.58 3.06 -30.82
N ASN A 242 -3.23 2.31 -31.87
CA ASN A 242 -2.04 1.45 -31.89
C ASN A 242 -0.84 2.22 -32.44
N LEU A 243 0.36 1.81 -32.03
CA LEU A 243 1.62 2.25 -32.64
C LEU A 243 1.63 1.95 -34.14
N THR A 244 2.32 2.80 -34.89
CA THR A 244 2.42 2.64 -36.35
C THR A 244 3.20 1.38 -36.70
N ARG A 245 2.88 0.76 -37.85
CA ARG A 245 3.58 -0.44 -38.33
C ARG A 245 5.10 -0.26 -38.41
N ALA A 246 5.57 0.93 -38.81
CA ALA A 246 7.00 1.22 -38.88
C ALA A 246 7.68 1.11 -37.50
N LEU A 247 7.06 1.68 -36.47
CA LEU A 247 7.58 1.59 -35.09
C LEU A 247 7.47 0.18 -34.51
N VAL A 248 6.41 -0.56 -34.86
CA VAL A 248 6.27 -1.98 -34.46
C VAL A 248 7.42 -2.81 -35.04
N LEU A 249 7.77 -2.62 -36.32
CA LEU A 249 8.87 -3.34 -36.95
C LEU A 249 10.24 -2.92 -36.38
N ASP A 250 10.44 -1.62 -36.10
CA ASP A 250 11.64 -1.10 -35.45
C ASP A 250 11.83 -1.72 -34.04
N ALA A 251 10.77 -1.78 -33.23
CA ALA A 251 10.82 -2.42 -31.92
C ALA A 251 11.13 -3.92 -32.02
N VAL A 252 10.53 -4.61 -33.00
CA VAL A 252 10.75 -6.04 -33.21
C VAL A 252 12.21 -6.34 -33.54
N ASP A 253 12.77 -5.60 -34.49
CA ASP A 253 14.18 -5.73 -34.89
C ASP A 253 15.12 -5.40 -33.73
N ARG A 254 14.86 -4.31 -33.01
CA ARG A 254 15.70 -3.84 -31.91
C ARG A 254 15.71 -4.78 -30.69
N PHE A 255 14.59 -5.40 -30.37
CA PHE A 255 14.43 -6.18 -29.13
C PHE A 255 14.32 -7.70 -29.37
N GLY A 256 14.46 -8.16 -30.62
CA GLY A 256 14.40 -9.59 -30.97
C GLY A 256 13.03 -10.22 -30.72
N TRP A 257 11.97 -9.41 -30.77
CA TRP A 257 10.62 -9.83 -30.43
C TRP A 257 9.93 -10.67 -31.51
N ASP A 258 10.57 -10.85 -32.67
CA ASP A 258 10.16 -11.80 -33.69
C ASP A 258 10.24 -13.24 -33.18
N ALA A 259 11.19 -13.54 -32.30
CA ALA A 259 11.31 -14.85 -31.64
C ALA A 259 10.09 -15.25 -30.80
N MET A 260 9.23 -14.28 -30.43
CA MET A 260 8.00 -14.53 -29.67
C MET A 260 6.83 -14.99 -30.55
N SER A 261 6.93 -14.89 -31.88
CA SER A 261 5.83 -15.18 -32.80
C SER A 261 6.25 -16.06 -33.96
N THR A 262 5.47 -17.11 -34.21
CA THR A 262 5.61 -17.95 -35.42
C THR A 262 4.95 -17.34 -36.65
N ARG A 263 4.29 -16.18 -36.51
CA ARG A 263 3.50 -15.52 -37.56
C ARG A 263 4.11 -14.20 -37.97
N SER A 264 3.84 -13.79 -39.22
CA SER A 264 4.25 -12.48 -39.70
C SER A 264 3.63 -11.36 -38.86
N VAL A 265 4.46 -10.44 -38.36
CA VAL A 265 4.03 -9.27 -37.58
C VAL A 265 3.26 -8.31 -38.49
N ARG A 266 1.97 -8.05 -38.21
CA ARG A 266 1.09 -7.17 -39.00
C ARG A 266 0.78 -5.87 -38.27
N SER A 267 0.70 -5.92 -36.95
CA SER A 267 0.27 -4.83 -36.08
C SER A 267 0.88 -4.96 -34.68
N GLU A 268 0.68 -3.94 -33.83
CA GLU A 268 1.09 -3.96 -32.42
C GLU A 268 0.52 -5.16 -31.65
N ALA A 269 -0.71 -5.58 -31.97
CA ALA A 269 -1.36 -6.72 -31.32
C ALA A 269 -0.65 -8.06 -31.57
N ASP A 270 0.19 -8.14 -32.61
CA ASP A 270 1.00 -9.32 -32.89
C ASP A 270 2.31 -9.35 -32.07
N VAL A 271 2.58 -8.29 -31.29
CA VAL A 271 3.77 -8.13 -30.45
C VAL A 271 3.33 -7.87 -29.00
N PRO A 272 3.01 -8.93 -28.23
CA PRO A 272 2.44 -8.77 -26.89
C PRO A 272 3.32 -7.94 -25.94
N ALA A 273 4.64 -8.11 -25.99
CA ALA A 273 5.57 -7.32 -25.18
C ALA A 273 5.48 -5.81 -25.47
N LEU A 274 5.25 -5.41 -26.73
CA LEU A 274 5.09 -4.00 -27.09
C LEU A 274 3.76 -3.42 -26.58
N THR A 275 2.68 -4.21 -26.69
CA THR A 275 1.37 -3.84 -26.13
C THR A 275 1.49 -3.63 -24.62
N THR A 276 2.07 -4.59 -23.91
CA THR A 276 2.30 -4.52 -22.46
C THR A 276 3.22 -3.36 -22.08
N LEU A 277 4.28 -3.09 -22.85
CA LEU A 277 5.17 -1.96 -22.62
C LEU A 277 4.42 -0.62 -22.69
N LYS A 278 3.56 -0.45 -23.70
CA LYS A 278 2.71 0.75 -23.85
C LYS A 278 1.75 0.88 -22.67
N GLU A 279 1.12 -0.23 -22.26
CA GLU A 279 0.19 -0.25 -21.12
C GLU A 279 0.89 0.15 -19.82
N ILE A 280 2.06 -0.42 -19.53
CA ILE A 280 2.88 -0.03 -18.37
C ILE A 280 3.19 1.47 -18.41
N ALA A 281 3.70 1.98 -19.54
CA ALA A 281 4.10 3.37 -19.67
C ALA A 281 2.93 4.38 -19.54
N VAL A 282 1.74 4.02 -20.01
CA VAL A 282 0.56 4.90 -20.00
C VAL A 282 -0.24 4.78 -18.70
N HIS A 283 -0.52 3.56 -18.25
CA HIS A 283 -1.51 3.31 -17.19
C HIS A 283 -0.89 3.07 -15.83
N GLU A 284 0.29 2.46 -15.76
CA GLU A 284 0.91 2.09 -14.48
C GLU A 284 1.89 3.15 -14.02
N LEU A 285 2.72 3.68 -14.93
CA LEU A 285 3.69 4.72 -14.63
C LEU A 285 3.17 6.13 -14.85
N GLY A 286 2.08 6.30 -15.63
CA GLY A 286 1.62 7.62 -16.07
C GLY A 286 2.69 8.44 -16.82
N ALA A 287 3.72 7.76 -17.34
CA ALA A 287 4.87 8.37 -17.99
C ALA A 287 4.53 8.90 -19.39
N LEU A 288 3.52 8.29 -20.02
CA LEU A 288 2.98 8.70 -21.31
C LEU A 288 1.50 9.02 -21.19
N SER A 289 1.06 10.05 -21.91
CA SER A 289 -0.35 10.35 -22.07
C SER A 289 -0.74 10.35 -23.55
N ARG A 290 -2.00 10.01 -23.83
CA ARG A 290 -2.54 10.06 -25.19
C ARG A 290 -3.15 11.42 -25.46
N THR A 291 -2.52 12.20 -26.32
CA THR A 291 -3.04 13.47 -26.84
C THR A 291 -3.52 13.26 -28.27
N GLY A 292 -4.83 13.05 -28.43
CA GLY A 292 -5.44 12.75 -29.73
C GLY A 292 -4.88 11.45 -30.33
N ARG A 293 -4.13 11.58 -31.43
CA ARG A 293 -3.47 10.48 -32.15
C ARG A 293 -1.96 10.42 -31.90
N ARG A 294 -1.50 10.90 -30.76
CA ARG A 294 -0.09 10.81 -30.36
C ARG A 294 0.02 10.33 -28.92
N LEU A 295 1.13 9.64 -28.61
CA LEU A 295 1.60 9.47 -27.25
C LEU A 295 2.65 10.53 -26.97
N GLU A 296 2.46 11.28 -25.89
CA GLU A 296 3.33 12.36 -25.48
C GLU A 296 3.91 12.07 -24.11
N LEU A 297 5.16 12.54 -23.90
CA LEU A 297 5.84 12.40 -22.64
C LEU A 297 5.23 13.34 -21.59
N THR A 298 4.81 12.79 -20.45
CA THR A 298 4.30 13.58 -19.32
C THR A 298 5.46 14.19 -18.51
N PRO A 299 5.19 15.13 -17.58
CA PRO A 299 6.22 15.56 -16.62
C PRO A 299 6.81 14.42 -15.81
N VAL A 300 5.98 13.43 -15.42
CA VAL A 300 6.42 12.21 -14.74
C VAL A 300 7.34 11.40 -15.66
N GLY A 301 6.94 11.17 -16.91
CA GLY A 301 7.77 10.43 -17.85
C GLY A 301 9.11 11.09 -18.13
N ARG A 302 9.16 12.43 -18.15
CA ARG A 302 10.43 13.18 -18.28
C ARG A 302 11.32 12.96 -17.06
N ALA A 303 10.78 13.08 -15.85
CA ALA A 303 11.54 12.82 -14.63
C ALA A 303 12.10 11.38 -14.58
N LEU A 304 11.30 10.38 -14.97
CA LEU A 304 11.75 8.99 -15.05
C LEU A 304 12.81 8.77 -16.14
N LEU A 305 12.73 9.47 -17.27
CA LEU A 305 13.73 9.36 -18.32
C LEU A 305 15.09 9.94 -17.89
N ASP A 306 15.05 11.05 -17.14
CA ASP A 306 16.22 11.80 -16.67
C ASP A 306 16.88 11.16 -15.44
N ASP A 307 16.14 10.43 -14.60
CA ASP A 307 16.63 9.76 -13.40
C ASP A 307 16.52 8.22 -13.50
N PRO A 308 17.63 7.50 -13.78
CA PRO A 308 17.65 6.04 -13.84
C PRO A 308 17.25 5.35 -12.52
N VAL A 309 17.49 5.98 -11.37
CA VAL A 309 17.13 5.42 -10.06
C VAL A 309 15.62 5.53 -9.85
N ALA A 310 15.02 6.68 -10.19
CA ALA A 310 13.57 6.83 -10.17
C ALA A 310 12.89 5.86 -11.14
N LEU A 311 13.40 5.73 -12.38
CA LEU A 311 12.90 4.73 -13.34
C LEU A 311 12.95 3.32 -12.75
N TRP A 312 14.01 2.99 -12.02
CA TRP A 312 14.13 1.69 -11.38
C TRP A 312 13.09 1.45 -10.29
N THR A 313 12.97 2.41 -9.38
CA THR A 313 12.04 2.35 -8.25
C THR A 313 10.59 2.22 -8.71
N GLU A 314 10.20 2.91 -9.79
CA GLU A 314 8.83 2.89 -10.29
C GLU A 314 8.54 1.73 -11.26
N ALA A 315 9.49 1.37 -12.14
CA ALA A 315 9.24 0.35 -13.15
C ALA A 315 9.32 -1.09 -12.61
N ALA A 316 10.20 -1.38 -11.65
CA ALA A 316 10.33 -2.75 -11.15
C ALA A 316 9.05 -3.29 -10.48
N PRO A 317 8.35 -2.53 -9.61
CA PRO A 317 7.09 -2.97 -8.99
C PRO A 317 5.98 -3.34 -9.97
N THR A 318 6.00 -2.82 -11.20
CA THR A 318 5.01 -3.12 -12.25
C THR A 318 4.89 -4.62 -12.54
N LEU A 319 5.90 -5.43 -12.27
CA LEU A 319 5.84 -6.89 -12.45
C LEU A 319 4.70 -7.56 -11.66
N LEU A 320 4.32 -6.98 -10.51
CA LEU A 320 3.30 -7.52 -9.60
C LEU A 320 2.09 -6.59 -9.43
N LEU A 321 1.98 -5.53 -10.23
CA LEU A 321 0.74 -4.76 -10.27
C LEU A 321 -0.39 -5.64 -10.85
N PRO A 322 -1.59 -5.65 -10.25
CA PRO A 322 -2.74 -6.34 -10.81
C PRO A 322 -3.04 -5.81 -12.21
N ALA A 323 -3.15 -6.69 -13.21
CA ALA A 323 -3.70 -6.26 -14.49
C ALA A 323 -5.20 -5.96 -14.35
N ARG A 324 -5.79 -5.30 -15.34
CA ARG A 324 -7.21 -4.92 -15.28
C ARG A 324 -8.10 -6.15 -15.14
N GLY A 325 -8.85 -6.22 -14.03
CA GLY A 325 -9.75 -7.34 -13.73
C GLY A 325 -9.09 -8.51 -13.00
N GLU A 326 -7.80 -8.43 -12.69
CA GLU A 326 -7.12 -9.40 -11.83
C GLU A 326 -7.35 -9.11 -10.35
N HIS A 327 -7.25 -10.17 -9.55
CA HIS A 327 -7.43 -10.15 -8.11
C HIS A 327 -6.17 -10.72 -7.42
N ASP A 328 -6.25 -10.92 -6.10
CA ASP A 328 -5.11 -11.39 -5.31
C ASP A 328 -4.60 -12.79 -5.72
N PHE A 329 -5.43 -13.60 -6.39
CA PHE A 329 -5.05 -14.92 -6.89
C PHE A 329 -3.98 -14.84 -7.98
N GLU A 330 -4.22 -14.05 -9.02
CA GLU A 330 -3.30 -13.88 -10.14
C GLU A 330 -1.99 -13.24 -9.69
N VAL A 331 -2.06 -12.32 -8.72
CA VAL A 331 -0.84 -11.73 -8.13
C VAL A 331 -0.07 -12.78 -7.32
N SER A 332 -0.74 -13.64 -6.53
CA SER A 332 -0.05 -14.70 -5.78
C SER A 332 0.67 -15.70 -6.68
N ILE A 333 0.07 -16.04 -7.83
CA ILE A 333 0.70 -16.86 -8.88
C ILE A 333 2.00 -16.20 -9.36
N ARG A 334 1.94 -14.91 -9.70
CA ARG A 334 3.11 -14.18 -10.22
C ARG A 334 4.18 -13.98 -9.15
N GLU A 335 3.80 -13.71 -7.90
CA GLU A 335 4.71 -13.68 -6.74
C GLU A 335 5.47 -15.01 -6.60
N SER A 336 4.74 -16.12 -6.61
CA SER A 336 5.31 -17.47 -6.47
C SER A 336 6.27 -17.78 -7.62
N ALA A 337 5.89 -17.44 -8.85
CA ALA A 337 6.74 -17.58 -10.01
C ALA A 337 8.03 -16.76 -9.91
N LEU A 338 7.96 -15.48 -9.48
CA LEU A 338 9.15 -14.65 -9.29
C LEU A 338 10.09 -15.20 -8.21
N MET A 339 9.57 -15.66 -7.06
CA MET A 339 10.40 -16.28 -6.03
C MET A 339 11.13 -17.52 -6.56
N LEU A 340 10.44 -18.37 -7.33
CA LEU A 340 11.06 -19.53 -7.98
C LEU A 340 12.14 -19.09 -9.00
N LEU A 341 11.86 -18.10 -9.84
CA LEU A 341 12.79 -17.67 -10.90
C LEU A 341 14.03 -16.94 -10.40
N VAL A 342 13.94 -16.28 -9.24
CA VAL A 342 15.09 -15.56 -8.66
C VAL A 342 16.18 -16.53 -8.22
N ASP A 343 15.81 -17.64 -7.59
CA ASP A 343 16.76 -18.59 -6.98
C ASP A 343 17.08 -19.79 -7.86
N ASN A 344 16.23 -20.13 -8.82
CA ASN A 344 16.48 -21.26 -9.71
C ASN A 344 17.27 -20.83 -10.97
N GLY A 345 17.87 -21.84 -11.61
CA GLY A 345 18.36 -21.74 -12.98
C GLY A 345 17.21 -21.61 -13.99
N PRO A 346 17.47 -21.74 -15.30
CA PRO A 346 16.41 -21.78 -16.31
C PRO A 346 15.35 -22.84 -15.97
N LEU A 347 14.07 -22.44 -15.86
CA LEU A 347 12.94 -23.34 -15.57
C LEU A 347 12.04 -23.49 -16.80
N PRO A 348 11.78 -24.71 -17.30
CA PRO A 348 10.75 -24.94 -18.31
C PRO A 348 9.36 -24.52 -17.80
N TYR A 349 8.49 -24.03 -18.69
CA TYR A 349 7.14 -23.56 -18.34
C TYR A 349 6.35 -24.60 -17.53
N ARG A 350 6.40 -25.88 -17.95
CA ARG A 350 5.69 -26.98 -17.28
C ARG A 350 6.13 -27.12 -15.82
N GLU A 351 7.43 -27.14 -15.57
CA GLU A 351 8.00 -27.28 -14.23
C GLU A 351 7.68 -26.06 -13.36
N LEU A 352 7.78 -24.85 -13.92
CA LEU A 352 7.38 -23.62 -13.23
C LEU A 352 5.90 -23.67 -12.83
N SER A 353 5.03 -24.10 -13.74
CA SER A 353 3.58 -24.17 -13.51
C SER A 353 3.23 -25.21 -12.45
N GLU A 354 3.87 -26.38 -12.46
CA GLU A 354 3.69 -27.42 -11.45
C GLU A 354 4.07 -26.91 -10.05
N ARG A 355 5.26 -26.30 -9.91
CA ARG A 355 5.72 -25.76 -8.61
C ARG A 355 4.85 -24.61 -8.11
N VAL A 356 4.38 -23.73 -9.00
CA VAL A 356 3.47 -22.65 -8.64
C VAL A 356 2.12 -23.20 -8.19
N ALA A 357 1.58 -24.21 -8.88
CA ALA A 357 0.33 -24.86 -8.49
C ALA A 357 0.41 -25.43 -7.07
N ASP A 358 1.52 -26.08 -6.70
CA ASP A 358 1.72 -26.62 -5.35
C ASP A 358 1.68 -25.52 -4.28
N VAL A 359 2.33 -24.39 -4.54
CA VAL A 359 2.36 -23.24 -3.63
C VAL A 359 0.95 -22.69 -3.44
N VAL A 360 0.25 -22.31 -4.51
CA VAL A 360 -1.06 -21.65 -4.40
C VAL A 360 -2.14 -22.59 -3.85
N ASN A 361 -2.08 -23.89 -4.16
CA ASN A 361 -2.96 -24.87 -3.53
C ASN A 361 -2.69 -24.99 -2.02
N GLY A 362 -1.42 -24.90 -1.61
CA GLY A 362 -0.99 -24.89 -0.21
C GLY A 362 -1.43 -23.63 0.56
N GLU A 363 -1.54 -22.48 -0.13
CA GLU A 363 -2.13 -21.26 0.43
C GLU A 363 -3.65 -21.36 0.64
N GLY A 364 -4.29 -22.34 -0.01
CA GLY A 364 -5.72 -22.59 0.06
C GLY A 364 -6.52 -22.09 -1.14
N TRP A 365 -5.86 -21.59 -2.20
CA TRP A 365 -6.55 -21.19 -3.44
C TRP A 365 -7.19 -22.39 -4.14
N ARG A 366 -8.39 -22.18 -4.67
CA ARG A 366 -9.18 -23.20 -5.37
C ARG A 366 -9.78 -22.61 -6.64
N THR A 367 -10.11 -23.46 -7.61
CA THR A 367 -10.83 -23.05 -8.82
C THR A 367 -12.24 -22.57 -8.45
N ALA A 368 -12.93 -21.91 -9.38
CA ALA A 368 -14.32 -21.49 -9.17
C ALA A 368 -15.27 -22.65 -8.85
N GLU A 369 -14.94 -23.86 -9.30
CA GLU A 369 -15.67 -25.10 -9.01
C GLU A 369 -15.26 -25.76 -7.68
N GLY A 370 -14.34 -25.14 -6.92
CA GLY A 370 -13.82 -25.64 -5.65
C GLY A 370 -12.71 -26.69 -5.78
N GLY A 371 -12.24 -26.96 -7.00
CA GLY A 371 -11.16 -27.91 -7.29
C GLY A 371 -9.76 -27.38 -6.96
N GLN A 372 -8.77 -28.27 -7.03
CA GLN A 372 -7.37 -27.85 -6.98
C GLN A 372 -7.00 -27.05 -8.23
N VAL A 373 -6.17 -26.03 -8.04
CA VAL A 373 -5.58 -25.25 -9.12
C VAL A 373 -4.59 -26.12 -9.87
N ALA A 374 -4.71 -26.20 -11.19
CA ALA A 374 -3.85 -26.99 -12.07
C ALA A 374 -3.11 -26.08 -13.07
N PRO A 375 -2.07 -26.58 -13.78
CA PRO A 375 -1.31 -25.79 -14.75
C PRO A 375 -2.14 -25.01 -15.80
N PRO A 376 -3.27 -25.51 -16.31
CA PRO A 376 -4.13 -24.73 -17.21
C PRO A 376 -4.69 -23.45 -16.59
N ASP A 377 -5.00 -23.46 -15.29
CA ASP A 377 -5.52 -22.29 -14.57
C ASP A 377 -4.46 -21.19 -14.39
N LEU A 378 -3.17 -21.57 -14.47
CA LEU A 378 -2.03 -20.67 -14.34
C LEU A 378 -1.63 -19.99 -15.66
N ALA A 379 -2.18 -20.44 -16.79
CA ALA A 379 -1.71 -20.02 -18.11
C ALA A 379 -1.88 -18.52 -18.35
N ALA A 380 -3.00 -17.93 -17.93
CA ALA A 380 -3.22 -16.49 -18.10
C ALA A 380 -2.31 -15.63 -17.18
N PRO A 381 -2.23 -15.88 -15.85
CA PRO A 381 -1.37 -15.09 -14.97
C PRO A 381 0.13 -15.26 -15.25
N LEU A 382 0.58 -16.47 -15.59
CA LEU A 382 1.96 -16.69 -16.02
C LEU A 382 2.21 -16.04 -17.38
N GLY A 383 1.27 -16.13 -18.32
CA GLY A 383 1.37 -15.41 -19.60
C GLY A 383 1.51 -13.90 -19.42
N GLU A 384 0.81 -13.31 -18.44
CA GLU A 384 0.94 -11.89 -18.09
C GLU A 384 2.33 -11.57 -17.52
N LEU A 385 2.82 -12.37 -16.58
CA LEU A 385 4.18 -12.20 -16.07
C LEU A 385 5.23 -12.30 -17.18
N GLN A 386 5.09 -13.26 -18.09
CA GLN A 386 6.00 -13.42 -19.22
C GLN A 386 6.05 -12.15 -20.06
N ARG A 387 4.88 -11.63 -20.46
CA ARG A 387 4.78 -10.42 -21.27
C ARG A 387 5.42 -9.22 -20.58
N ARG A 388 5.22 -9.05 -19.27
CA ARG A 388 5.85 -7.97 -18.48
C ARG A 388 7.37 -8.11 -18.43
N LEU A 389 7.87 -9.32 -18.19
CA LEU A 389 9.31 -9.59 -18.18
C LEU A 389 9.93 -9.33 -19.56
N ASP A 390 9.28 -9.74 -20.64
CA ASP A 390 9.76 -9.54 -22.01
C ASP A 390 9.67 -8.05 -22.43
N ALA A 391 8.58 -7.36 -22.08
CA ALA A 391 8.39 -5.93 -22.31
C ALA A 391 9.49 -5.09 -21.67
N LEU A 392 9.99 -5.52 -20.51
CA LEU A 392 11.02 -4.82 -19.73
C LEU A 392 12.45 -5.36 -19.97
N ALA A 393 12.62 -6.30 -20.92
CA ALA A 393 13.89 -6.97 -21.23
C ALA A 393 14.56 -7.65 -20.01
N LEU A 394 13.77 -8.35 -19.21
CA LEU A 394 14.18 -9.00 -17.97
C LEU A 394 14.39 -10.51 -18.09
N ARG A 395 13.96 -11.13 -19.20
CA ARG A 395 14.32 -12.52 -19.53
C ARG A 395 15.58 -12.57 -20.40
N ALA A 396 16.38 -13.62 -20.19
CA ALA A 396 17.60 -13.86 -20.95
C ALA A 396 17.31 -14.31 -22.40
N ASP A 397 16.15 -14.94 -22.61
CA ASP A 397 15.65 -15.35 -23.92
C ASP A 397 14.14 -15.09 -23.94
N CYS A 398 13.67 -14.34 -24.93
CA CYS A 398 12.26 -14.00 -25.07
C CYS A 398 11.48 -15.02 -25.91
N SER A 399 12.14 -16.03 -26.50
CA SER A 399 11.48 -17.06 -27.31
C SER A 399 10.36 -17.75 -26.54
N TRP A 400 9.30 -18.12 -27.26
CA TRP A 400 8.07 -18.65 -26.66
C TRP A 400 8.25 -20.04 -26.01
N ASP A 401 9.20 -20.83 -26.50
CA ASP A 401 9.53 -22.18 -26.03
C ASP A 401 10.78 -22.23 -25.14
N ALA A 402 11.47 -21.10 -24.97
CA ALA A 402 12.67 -21.02 -24.15
C ALA A 402 12.34 -21.21 -22.65
N PRO A 403 13.19 -21.94 -21.90
CA PRO A 403 13.11 -21.98 -20.45
C PRO A 403 13.17 -20.57 -19.85
N TRP A 404 12.36 -20.34 -18.84
CA TRP A 404 12.30 -19.06 -18.16
C TRP A 404 13.55 -18.84 -17.34
N ARG A 405 14.31 -17.83 -17.73
CA ARG A 405 15.54 -17.42 -17.05
C ARG A 405 15.60 -15.90 -16.96
N LEU A 406 15.71 -15.38 -15.74
CA LEU A 406 15.91 -13.96 -15.53
C LEU A 406 17.35 -13.55 -15.87
N THR A 407 17.51 -12.35 -16.43
CA THR A 407 18.81 -11.67 -16.52
C THR A 407 19.26 -11.22 -15.13
N GLY A 408 20.50 -10.71 -15.00
CA GLY A 408 20.93 -10.09 -13.75
C GLY A 408 20.01 -8.94 -13.31
N ALA A 409 19.62 -8.08 -14.25
CA ALA A 409 18.63 -7.03 -14.01
C ALA A 409 17.24 -7.59 -13.71
N GLY A 410 16.83 -8.68 -14.39
CA GLY A 410 15.57 -9.37 -14.11
C GLY A 410 15.48 -9.91 -12.69
N ARG A 411 16.57 -10.46 -12.14
CA ARG A 411 16.62 -10.92 -10.75
C ARG A 411 16.48 -9.77 -9.76
N SER A 412 17.19 -8.67 -9.98
CA SER A 412 17.06 -7.48 -9.14
C SER A 412 15.66 -6.87 -9.24
N ALA A 413 15.06 -6.85 -10.43
CA ALA A 413 13.72 -6.29 -10.63
C ALA A 413 12.65 -7.16 -9.97
N ALA A 414 12.80 -8.49 -10.04
CA ALA A 414 11.95 -9.41 -9.32
C ALA A 414 12.04 -9.22 -7.79
N LEU A 415 13.25 -9.06 -7.23
CA LEU A 415 13.42 -8.74 -5.81
C LEU A 415 12.80 -7.38 -5.45
N ALA A 416 12.98 -6.36 -6.27
CA ALA A 416 12.37 -5.04 -6.04
C ALA A 416 10.83 -5.11 -6.07
N ALA A 417 10.26 -5.86 -7.02
CA ALA A 417 8.82 -6.09 -7.10
C ALA A 417 8.28 -6.86 -5.89
N LEU A 418 8.97 -7.95 -5.48
CA LEU A 418 8.61 -8.72 -4.29
C LEU A 418 8.69 -7.87 -3.02
N ARG A 419 9.70 -6.99 -2.90
CA ARG A 419 9.80 -6.04 -1.79
C ARG A 419 8.64 -5.06 -1.78
N ALA A 420 8.34 -4.41 -2.90
CA ALA A 420 7.22 -3.48 -3.00
C ALA A 420 5.90 -4.15 -2.62
N ARG A 421 5.71 -5.41 -3.05
CA ARG A 421 4.54 -6.21 -2.72
C ARG A 421 4.47 -6.60 -1.25
N ALA A 422 5.61 -6.96 -0.63
CA ALA A 422 5.69 -7.28 0.79
C ALA A 422 5.42 -6.06 1.68
N LEU A 423 5.79 -4.87 1.22
CA LEU A 423 5.63 -3.61 1.96
C LEU A 423 4.32 -2.88 1.70
N ARG A 424 3.43 -3.37 0.84
CA ARG A 424 2.17 -2.67 0.52
C ARG A 424 1.30 -2.44 1.78
N PRO A 425 0.53 -1.34 1.84
CA PRO A 425 -0.47 -1.17 2.88
C PRO A 425 -1.51 -2.28 2.80
N ARG A 426 -2.03 -2.68 3.96
CA ARG A 426 -3.12 -3.65 4.05
C ARG A 426 -4.45 -2.92 3.95
N GLN A 427 -5.38 -3.49 3.20
CA GLN A 427 -6.73 -2.97 3.04
C GLN A 427 -7.75 -4.04 3.44
N TYR A 428 -8.94 -3.65 3.90
CA TYR A 428 -10.08 -4.56 4.00
C TYR A 428 -10.44 -5.07 2.60
N ALA A 429 -10.75 -6.36 2.49
CA ALA A 429 -11.29 -6.92 1.25
C ALA A 429 -12.64 -6.23 0.96
N GLY A 430 -12.71 -5.43 -0.12
CA GLY A 430 -13.92 -4.70 -0.52
C GLY A 430 -13.83 -3.17 -0.54
N MET A 431 -12.68 -2.57 -0.20
CA MET A 431 -12.43 -1.12 -0.36
C MET A 431 -11.30 -0.80 -1.35
N GLY A 432 -11.03 -1.70 -2.30
CA GLY A 432 -10.03 -1.55 -3.36
C GLY A 432 -10.64 -1.28 -4.72
#